data_AF-A0A925PG15-F1
#
_entry.id   AF-A0A925PG15-F1
#
_cell.length_a   1.000
_cell.length_b   1.000
_cell.length_c   1.000
_cell.angle_alpha   90.00
_cell.angle_beta   90.00
_cell.angle_gamma   90.00
#
_symmetry.space_group_name_H-M   'P 1'
#
loop_
_entity.id
_entity.type
_entity.pdbx_description
1 polymer ?
#
loop_
_entity_poly.entity_id
_entity_poly.type
_entity_poly.pdbx_seq_one_letter_code
_entity_poly.pdbx_strand_id
1 'polypeptide(L)'
;MAGVPQANMPFYKREDTWAMIIALLLTAAITVTYLFGGFAFFKSLAVSIPSWSNDFSKVTKGLGKNPAGIFILFGFFLVAFTIGAKVMGYRVKQFVASFTVLYILSIIVSIFGSNSFMKEYQLETPLLALVVGMIGGNLINLPGWFREGLRTEFYVKTGIVLMGATLPFTIIMKAGPMAMLQATIVASITFFSIYFAATKLFKLDPRFAATLGAGGSVCGVSGSIAVGGACRAEKEHVSIAISLVVIWAVIMVWALPAACLYLGMEAGPAGAWIGTSEFADA
;
A
#
# COMPACT_ATOMS: atom_id res chain seq x y z
N MET A 1 13.35 -10.74 18.76
CA MET A 1 13.48 -10.89 17.29
C MET A 1 13.73 -9.57 16.57
N ALA A 2 13.71 -8.41 17.24
CA ALA A 2 14.19 -7.17 16.65
C ALA A 2 15.72 -7.24 16.48
N GLY A 3 16.23 -7.11 15.25
CA GLY A 3 17.66 -6.90 14.98
C GLY A 3 18.37 -7.96 14.12
N VAL A 4 17.79 -9.14 13.87
CA VAL A 4 18.41 -10.13 12.97
C VAL A 4 18.09 -9.79 11.51
N PRO A 5 19.08 -9.66 10.60
CA PRO A 5 18.82 -9.49 9.17
C PRO A 5 17.98 -10.66 8.63
N GLN A 6 16.88 -10.36 7.90
CA GLN A 6 16.00 -11.37 7.28
C GLN A 6 16.78 -12.44 6.50
N ALA A 7 17.90 -12.05 5.88
CA ALA A 7 18.78 -12.94 5.12
C ALA A 7 19.36 -14.12 5.94
N ASN A 8 19.54 -13.94 7.26
CA ASN A 8 20.14 -14.95 8.13
C ASN A 8 19.09 -15.85 8.81
N MET A 9 17.81 -15.57 8.60
CA MET A 9 16.72 -16.40 9.13
C MET A 9 16.40 -17.55 8.17
N PRO A 10 16.03 -18.73 8.69
CA PRO A 10 15.48 -19.81 7.87
C PRO A 10 14.34 -19.29 7.01
N PHE A 11 14.24 -19.75 5.76
CA PHE A 11 13.28 -19.23 4.79
C PHE A 11 11.84 -19.17 5.32
N TYR A 12 11.42 -20.16 6.11
CA TYR A 12 10.09 -20.25 6.71
C TYR A 12 9.85 -19.30 7.91
N LYS A 13 10.87 -18.58 8.40
CA LYS A 13 10.73 -17.57 9.47
C LYS A 13 10.78 -16.14 8.94
N ARG A 14 10.94 -15.95 7.63
CA ARG A 14 11.01 -14.62 7.01
C ARG A 14 9.62 -14.04 6.82
N GLU A 15 9.49 -12.74 7.05
CA GLU A 15 8.22 -12.02 6.83
C GLU A 15 7.84 -12.02 5.34
N ASP A 16 8.83 -11.89 4.45
CA ASP A 16 8.66 -11.91 2.99
C ASP A 16 8.02 -13.21 2.52
N THR A 17 8.48 -14.34 3.06
CA THR A 17 7.99 -15.66 2.70
C THR A 17 6.53 -15.82 3.09
N TRP A 18 6.15 -15.40 4.30
CA TRP A 18 4.77 -15.51 4.75
C TRP A 18 3.84 -14.55 4.02
N ALA A 19 4.29 -13.33 3.71
CA ALA A 19 3.51 -12.39 2.90
C ALA A 19 3.20 -12.99 1.52
N MET A 20 4.21 -13.59 0.86
CA MET A 20 4.02 -14.27 -0.42
C MET A 20 3.11 -15.50 -0.31
N ILE A 21 3.31 -16.36 0.70
CA ILE A 21 2.50 -17.57 0.89
C ILE A 21 1.04 -17.20 1.10
N ILE A 22 0.74 -16.26 2.00
CA ILE A 22 -0.63 -15.84 2.30
C ILE A 22 -1.29 -15.28 1.03
N ALA A 23 -0.62 -14.38 0.33
CA ALA A 23 -1.18 -13.76 -0.87
C ALA A 23 -1.38 -14.77 -2.01
N LEU A 24 -0.40 -15.62 -2.30
CA LEU A 24 -0.50 -16.62 -3.37
C LEU A 24 -1.55 -17.69 -3.08
N LEU A 25 -1.62 -18.18 -1.84
CA LEU A 25 -2.66 -19.13 -1.44
C LEU A 25 -4.05 -18.52 -1.56
N LEU A 26 -4.20 -17.24 -1.17
CA LEU A 26 -5.45 -16.52 -1.27
C LEU A 26 -5.87 -16.33 -2.72
N THR A 27 -4.96 -15.89 -3.58
CA THR A 27 -5.21 -15.75 -5.03
C THR A 27 -5.59 -17.10 -5.64
N ALA A 28 -4.84 -18.16 -5.35
CA ALA A 28 -5.16 -19.50 -5.85
C ALA A 28 -6.52 -20.00 -5.36
N ALA A 29 -6.85 -19.79 -4.08
CA ALA A 29 -8.15 -20.17 -3.53
C ALA A 29 -9.32 -19.41 -4.19
N ILE A 30 -9.15 -18.11 -4.45
CA ILE A 30 -10.14 -17.30 -5.19
C ILE A 30 -10.30 -17.82 -6.62
N THR A 31 -9.19 -18.08 -7.32
CA THR A 31 -9.24 -18.60 -8.70
C THR A 31 -9.92 -19.97 -8.76
N VAL A 32 -9.57 -20.89 -7.86
CA VAL A 32 -10.17 -22.22 -7.77
C VAL A 32 -11.68 -22.10 -7.48
N THR A 33 -12.07 -21.36 -6.45
CA THR A 33 -13.50 -21.20 -6.12
C THR A 33 -14.29 -20.48 -7.21
N TYR A 34 -13.68 -19.58 -7.97
CA TYR A 34 -14.29 -18.99 -9.16
C TYR A 34 -14.57 -20.06 -10.22
N LEU A 35 -13.61 -20.95 -10.51
CA LEU A 35 -13.75 -22.03 -11.50
C LEU A 35 -14.79 -23.08 -11.08
N PHE A 36 -14.93 -23.36 -9.78
CA PHE A 36 -15.88 -24.33 -9.24
C PHE A 36 -17.23 -23.71 -8.83
N GLY A 37 -17.51 -22.45 -9.20
CA GLY A 37 -18.80 -21.79 -8.93
C GLY A 37 -19.05 -21.37 -7.47
N GLY A 38 -18.06 -21.53 -6.59
CA GLY A 38 -18.09 -21.18 -5.16
C GLY A 38 -17.81 -19.69 -4.85
N PHE A 39 -17.88 -18.80 -5.84
CA PHE A 39 -17.51 -17.38 -5.70
C PHE A 39 -18.37 -16.59 -4.68
N ALA A 40 -19.52 -17.13 -4.27
CA ALA A 40 -20.41 -16.51 -3.30
C ALA A 40 -19.72 -16.19 -1.95
N PHE A 41 -18.80 -17.05 -1.48
CA PHE A 41 -18.06 -16.81 -0.24
C PHE A 41 -17.15 -15.59 -0.33
N PHE A 42 -16.36 -15.48 -1.41
CA PHE A 42 -15.47 -14.33 -1.63
C PHE A 42 -16.22 -13.04 -1.96
N LYS A 43 -17.39 -13.13 -2.59
CA LYS A 43 -18.27 -11.97 -2.76
C LYS A 43 -18.82 -11.46 -1.42
N SER A 44 -19.04 -12.35 -0.45
CA SER A 44 -19.44 -11.95 0.92
C SER A 44 -18.32 -11.26 1.69
N LEU A 45 -17.06 -11.49 1.31
CA LEU A 45 -15.87 -10.83 1.88
C LEU A 45 -15.64 -9.41 1.28
N ALA A 46 -16.22 -9.11 0.12
CA ALA A 46 -16.11 -7.81 -0.53
C ALA A 46 -17.02 -6.77 0.14
N VAL A 47 -16.54 -6.19 1.24
CA VAL A 47 -17.20 -5.08 1.93
C VAL A 47 -16.81 -3.77 1.24
N SER A 48 -17.79 -3.06 0.69
CA SER A 48 -17.63 -1.68 0.22
C SER A 48 -18.34 -0.70 1.15
N ILE A 49 -17.65 0.38 1.54
CA ILE A 49 -18.22 1.44 2.37
C ILE A 49 -18.82 2.49 1.43
N PRO A 50 -20.15 2.67 1.39
CA PRO A 50 -20.77 3.65 0.50
C PRO A 50 -20.39 5.07 0.88
N SER A 51 -20.28 5.96 -0.11
CA SER A 51 -20.03 7.38 0.12
C SER A 51 -21.23 8.05 0.76
N TRP A 52 -20.97 8.95 1.71
CA TRP A 52 -22.01 9.63 2.50
C TRP A 52 -21.65 11.10 2.69
N SER A 53 -22.65 11.98 2.81
CA SER A 53 -22.45 13.43 3.01
C SER A 53 -22.94 13.84 4.40
N ASN A 54 -24.22 14.19 4.58
CA ASN A 54 -24.79 14.54 5.89
C ASN A 54 -25.65 13.43 6.52
N ASP A 55 -25.92 12.35 5.79
CA ASP A 55 -26.71 11.21 6.29
C ASP A 55 -25.81 10.06 6.76
N PHE A 56 -25.40 10.08 8.03
CA PHE A 56 -24.72 8.94 8.66
C PHE A 56 -25.60 7.66 8.64
N SER A 57 -26.92 7.82 8.48
CA SER A 57 -27.89 6.73 8.28
C SER A 57 -27.60 5.88 7.02
N LYS A 58 -26.95 6.45 6.00
CA LYS A 58 -26.55 5.69 4.79
C LYS A 58 -25.35 4.78 5.04
N VAL A 59 -24.43 5.20 5.91
CA VAL A 59 -23.29 4.37 6.36
C VAL A 59 -23.80 3.21 7.20
N THR A 60 -24.67 3.47 8.18
CA THR A 60 -25.21 2.42 9.06
C THR A 60 -26.13 1.46 8.31
N LYS A 61 -26.93 1.93 7.34
CA LYS A 61 -27.71 1.05 6.44
C LYS A 61 -26.84 0.29 5.44
N GLY A 62 -25.74 0.89 4.96
CA GLY A 62 -24.78 0.23 4.07
C GLY A 62 -24.00 -0.88 4.76
N LEU A 63 -23.43 -0.59 5.93
CA LEU A 63 -22.79 -1.60 6.79
C LEU A 63 -23.82 -2.65 7.28
N GLY A 64 -25.05 -2.22 7.57
CA GLY A 64 -26.14 -3.09 8.02
C GLY A 64 -26.70 -4.04 6.94
N LYS A 65 -26.40 -3.82 5.65
CA LYS A 65 -26.78 -4.75 4.58
C LYS A 65 -25.91 -6.01 4.53
N ASN A 66 -24.67 -5.94 5.02
CA ASN A 66 -23.77 -7.10 5.05
C ASN A 66 -22.83 -7.08 6.26
N PRO A 67 -23.37 -7.05 7.51
CA PRO A 67 -22.56 -6.98 8.72
C PRO A 67 -21.67 -8.23 8.85
N ALA A 68 -22.17 -9.37 8.38
CA ALA A 68 -21.42 -10.62 8.31
C ALA A 68 -20.14 -10.47 7.49
N GLY A 69 -20.15 -9.71 6.39
CA GLY A 69 -18.96 -9.51 5.55
C GLY A 69 -17.78 -8.90 6.29
N ILE A 70 -18.02 -7.94 7.19
CA ILE A 70 -16.96 -7.30 8.00
C ILE A 70 -16.36 -8.30 8.98
N PHE A 71 -17.21 -9.06 9.68
CA PHE A 71 -16.73 -10.06 10.63
C PHE A 71 -16.05 -11.25 9.94
N ILE A 72 -16.54 -11.66 8.78
CA ILE A 72 -15.93 -12.71 7.95
C ILE A 72 -14.57 -12.24 7.42
N LEU A 73 -14.47 -11.00 6.94
CA LEU A 73 -13.21 -10.40 6.48
C LEU A 73 -12.19 -10.27 7.60
N PHE A 74 -12.64 -9.81 8.76
CA PHE A 74 -11.84 -9.76 9.98
C PHE A 74 -11.33 -11.16 10.35
N GLY A 75 -12.23 -12.13 10.50
CA GLY A 75 -11.88 -13.49 10.89
C GLY A 75 -10.93 -14.15 9.89
N PHE A 76 -11.18 -13.95 8.60
CA PHE A 76 -10.34 -14.47 7.52
C PHE A 76 -8.90 -13.94 7.60
N PHE A 77 -8.71 -12.61 7.63
CA PHE A 77 -7.38 -12.03 7.69
C PHE A 77 -6.70 -12.25 9.05
N LEU A 78 -7.47 -12.25 10.15
CA LEU A 78 -6.95 -12.57 11.47
C LEU A 78 -6.37 -13.99 11.49
N VAL A 79 -7.07 -14.98 10.95
CA VAL A 79 -6.56 -16.36 10.87
C VAL A 79 -5.32 -16.41 9.98
N ALA A 80 -5.37 -15.86 8.76
CA ALA A 80 -4.26 -15.89 7.81
C ALA A 80 -2.98 -15.28 8.40
N PHE A 81 -3.09 -14.06 8.97
CA PHE A 81 -1.94 -13.38 9.54
C PHE A 81 -1.49 -13.96 10.87
N THR A 82 -2.39 -14.51 11.70
CA THR A 82 -2.01 -15.17 12.96
C THR A 82 -1.23 -16.46 12.72
N ILE A 83 -1.54 -17.22 11.66
CA ILE A 83 -0.76 -18.40 11.26
C ILE A 83 0.68 -17.98 10.93
N GLY A 84 0.85 -16.96 10.08
CA GLY A 84 2.17 -16.40 9.78
C GLY A 84 2.87 -15.90 11.04
N ALA A 85 2.15 -15.17 11.89
CA ALA A 85 2.71 -14.61 13.12
C ALA A 85 3.18 -15.69 14.11
N LYS A 86 2.44 -16.80 14.23
CA LYS A 86 2.80 -17.93 15.08
C LYS A 86 4.08 -18.61 14.60
N VAL A 87 4.24 -18.82 13.30
CA VAL A 87 5.45 -19.47 12.76
C VAL A 87 6.68 -18.57 12.84
N MET A 88 6.48 -17.26 12.69
CA MET A 88 7.52 -16.27 12.93
C MET A 88 7.89 -16.12 14.42
N GLY A 89 7.16 -16.75 15.34
CA GLY A 89 7.47 -16.76 16.77
C GLY A 89 6.96 -15.55 17.55
N TYR A 90 5.99 -14.81 17.02
CA TYR A 90 5.35 -13.71 17.74
C TYR A 90 4.35 -14.21 18.78
N ARG A 91 4.07 -13.36 19.77
CA ARG A 91 3.08 -13.64 20.81
C ARG A 91 1.67 -13.53 20.25
N VAL A 92 1.08 -14.68 19.91
CA VAL A 92 -0.26 -14.78 19.28
C VAL A 92 -1.33 -13.96 20.00
N LYS A 93 -1.41 -14.02 21.34
CA LYS A 93 -2.42 -13.24 22.10
C LYS A 93 -2.29 -11.73 21.88
N GLN A 94 -1.06 -11.23 21.85
CA GLN A 94 -0.79 -9.81 21.65
C GLN A 94 -0.96 -9.41 20.19
N PHE A 95 -0.59 -10.28 19.25
CA PHE A 95 -0.82 -10.09 17.82
C PHE A 95 -2.31 -9.96 17.51
N VAL A 96 -3.13 -10.91 18.00
CA VAL A 96 -4.58 -10.90 17.82
C VAL A 96 -5.21 -9.63 18.39
N ALA A 97 -4.84 -9.23 19.61
CA ALA A 97 -5.34 -8.00 20.23
C ALA A 97 -4.97 -6.76 19.40
N SER A 98 -3.72 -6.66 18.96
CA SER A 98 -3.21 -5.53 18.18
C SER A 98 -3.88 -5.45 16.81
N PHE A 99 -3.98 -6.58 16.11
CA PHE A 99 -4.62 -6.68 14.80
C PHE A 99 -6.10 -6.29 14.87
N THR A 100 -6.80 -6.70 15.93
CA THR A 100 -8.20 -6.31 16.16
C THR A 100 -8.37 -4.80 16.24
N VAL A 101 -7.52 -4.14 17.02
CA VAL A 101 -7.57 -2.68 17.16
C VAL A 101 -7.19 -1.98 15.84
N LEU A 102 -6.17 -2.47 15.13
CA LEU A 102 -5.78 -1.93 13.82
C LEU A 102 -6.90 -2.07 12.78
N TYR A 103 -7.60 -3.21 12.78
CA TYR A 103 -8.72 -3.46 11.88
C TYR A 103 -9.90 -2.52 12.17
N ILE A 104 -10.25 -2.33 13.45
CA ILE A 104 -11.29 -1.38 13.85
C ILE A 104 -10.90 0.04 13.44
N LEU A 105 -9.65 0.44 13.70
CA LEU A 105 -9.15 1.77 13.31
C LEU A 105 -9.19 1.97 11.80
N SER A 106 -8.83 0.95 11.02
CA SER A 106 -8.92 0.97 9.56
C SER A 106 -10.36 1.19 9.09
N ILE A 107 -11.34 0.50 9.66
CA ILE A 107 -12.77 0.71 9.33
C ILE A 107 -13.18 2.15 9.64
N ILE A 108 -12.81 2.66 10.82
CA ILE A 108 -13.15 4.03 11.24
C ILE A 108 -12.59 5.02 10.21
N VAL A 109 -11.31 4.91 9.87
CA VAL A 109 -10.66 5.79 8.89
C VAL A 109 -11.33 5.66 7.51
N SER A 110 -11.69 4.46 7.07
CA SER A 110 -12.38 4.27 5.79
C SER A 110 -13.80 4.85 5.78
N ILE A 111 -14.51 4.84 6.91
CA ILE A 111 -15.80 5.53 7.05
C ILE A 111 -15.61 7.04 6.91
N PHE A 112 -14.64 7.62 7.61
CA PHE A 112 -14.34 9.05 7.49
C PHE A 112 -13.87 9.44 6.09
N GLY A 113 -13.00 8.64 5.46
CA GLY A 113 -12.51 8.85 4.10
C GLY A 113 -13.59 8.71 3.02
N SER A 114 -14.67 7.99 3.29
CA SER A 114 -15.81 7.88 2.36
C SER A 114 -16.78 9.07 2.44
N ASN A 115 -16.54 10.04 3.32
CA ASN A 115 -17.34 11.26 3.41
C ASN A 115 -17.16 12.12 2.15
N SER A 116 -18.25 12.65 1.60
CA SER A 116 -18.29 13.52 0.42
C SER A 116 -17.37 14.73 0.57
N PHE A 117 -17.27 15.31 1.77
CA PHE A 117 -16.34 16.40 2.05
C PHE A 117 -14.88 15.97 1.85
N MET A 118 -14.50 14.80 2.35
CA MET A 118 -13.13 14.29 2.18
C MET A 118 -12.82 13.98 0.71
N LYS A 119 -13.80 13.43 -0.02
CA LYS A 119 -13.66 13.16 -1.46
C LYS A 119 -13.55 14.44 -2.30
N GLU A 120 -14.27 15.49 -1.92
CA GLU A 120 -14.22 16.80 -2.58
C GLU A 120 -12.84 17.45 -2.42
N TYR A 121 -12.22 17.30 -1.25
CA TYR A 121 -10.83 17.69 -1.01
C TYR A 121 -9.79 16.65 -1.48
N GLN A 122 -10.17 15.63 -2.25
CA GLN A 122 -9.23 14.59 -2.74
C GLN A 122 -8.40 13.92 -1.62
N LEU A 123 -8.92 13.93 -0.39
CA LEU A 123 -8.32 13.27 0.75
C LEU A 123 -8.61 11.78 0.65
N GLU A 124 -7.70 11.05 0.02
CA GLU A 124 -7.83 9.61 -0.07
C GLU A 124 -7.79 8.96 1.32
N THR A 125 -8.45 7.80 1.42
CA THR A 125 -8.49 7.01 2.67
C THR A 125 -7.09 6.66 3.20
N PRO A 126 -6.09 6.29 2.37
CA PRO A 126 -4.72 6.04 2.81
C PRO A 126 -4.05 7.29 3.42
N LEU A 127 -4.24 8.46 2.81
CA LEU A 127 -3.68 9.72 3.32
C LEU A 127 -4.25 10.06 4.71
N LEU A 128 -5.57 9.90 4.88
CA LEU A 128 -6.21 10.09 6.18
C LEU A 128 -5.68 9.09 7.22
N ALA A 129 -5.45 7.83 6.83
CA ALA A 129 -4.87 6.81 7.70
C ALA A 129 -3.45 7.19 8.16
N LEU A 130 -2.64 7.72 7.25
CA LEU A 130 -1.28 8.18 7.54
C LEU A 130 -1.28 9.36 8.52
N VAL A 131 -2.13 10.37 8.29
CA VAL A 131 -2.24 11.53 9.18
C VAL A 131 -2.70 11.09 10.58
N VAL A 132 -3.75 10.27 10.67
CA VAL A 132 -4.25 9.74 11.95
C VAL A 132 -3.17 8.89 12.65
N GLY A 133 -2.45 8.05 11.90
CA GLY A 133 -1.35 7.24 12.42
C GLY A 133 -0.19 8.08 12.94
N MET A 134 0.18 9.15 12.23
CA MET A 134 1.26 10.07 12.61
C MET A 134 0.90 10.87 13.86
N ILE A 135 -0.31 11.43 13.93
CA ILE A 135 -0.81 12.15 15.11
C ILE A 135 -0.88 11.19 16.30
N GLY A 136 -1.52 10.02 16.12
CA GLY A 136 -1.65 9.02 17.18
C GLY A 136 -0.29 8.52 17.67
N GLY A 137 0.66 8.29 16.77
CA GLY A 137 2.01 7.82 17.09
C GLY A 137 2.87 8.84 17.84
N ASN A 138 2.65 10.13 17.60
CA ASN A 138 3.38 11.21 18.27
C ASN A 138 2.74 11.65 19.60
N LEU A 139 1.42 11.51 19.75
CA LEU A 139 0.71 11.95 20.96
C LEU A 139 0.53 10.83 22.00
N ILE A 140 0.46 9.56 21.57
CA ILE A 140 0.13 8.44 22.45
C ILE A 140 1.32 7.50 22.58
N ASN A 141 1.75 7.23 23.82
CA ASN A 141 2.70 6.17 24.09
C ASN A 141 2.04 4.80 23.86
N LEU A 142 2.39 4.14 22.76
CA LEU A 142 1.79 2.85 22.42
C LEU A 142 2.21 1.76 23.41
N PRO A 143 1.25 1.00 23.96
CA PRO A 143 1.55 -0.03 24.93
C PRO A 143 2.33 -1.18 24.29
N GLY A 144 3.19 -1.84 25.07
CA GLY A 144 4.11 -2.86 24.56
C GLY A 144 3.45 -4.05 23.85
N TRP A 145 2.19 -4.36 24.16
CA TRP A 145 1.43 -5.41 23.47
C TRP A 145 1.05 -5.02 22.04
N PHE A 146 0.82 -3.72 21.77
CA PHE A 146 0.37 -3.21 20.46
C PHE A 146 1.47 -3.29 19.39
N ARG A 147 2.74 -3.29 19.83
CA ARG A 147 3.92 -3.36 18.96
C ARG A 147 4.04 -4.67 18.19
N GLU A 148 3.39 -5.74 18.65
CA GLU A 148 3.41 -7.03 17.94
C GLU A 148 2.56 -7.00 16.66
N GLY A 149 1.50 -6.19 16.61
CA GLY A 149 0.64 -6.07 15.43
C GLY A 149 1.11 -5.03 14.41
N LEU A 150 2.00 -4.11 14.79
CA LEU A 150 2.56 -3.08 13.90
C LEU A 150 3.63 -3.64 12.96
N ARG A 151 3.22 -4.54 12.06
CA ARG A 151 4.08 -5.17 11.05
C ARG A 151 3.75 -4.60 9.67
N THR A 152 4.09 -3.34 9.47
CA THR A 152 3.79 -2.59 8.24
C THR A 152 4.29 -3.32 6.99
N GLU A 153 5.56 -3.79 7.00
CA GLU A 153 6.12 -4.55 5.88
C GLU A 153 5.33 -5.81 5.56
N PHE A 154 4.88 -6.55 6.58
CA PHE A 154 4.13 -7.80 6.38
C PHE A 154 2.79 -7.55 5.69
N TYR A 155 2.04 -6.53 6.12
CA TYR A 155 0.75 -6.18 5.51
C TYR A 155 0.93 -5.57 4.12
N VAL A 156 1.87 -4.63 3.96
CA VAL A 156 2.13 -3.96 2.68
C VAL A 156 2.60 -4.95 1.63
N LYS A 157 3.55 -5.85 1.96
CA LYS A 157 4.01 -6.89 1.03
C LYS A 157 2.87 -7.84 0.62
N THR A 158 2.03 -8.24 1.56
CA THR A 158 0.85 -9.08 1.26
C THR A 158 -0.10 -8.32 0.31
N GLY A 159 -0.36 -7.04 0.59
CA GLY A 159 -1.21 -6.18 -0.22
C GLY A 159 -0.70 -6.02 -1.66
N ILE A 160 0.59 -5.76 -1.85
CA ILE A 160 1.21 -5.61 -3.19
C ILE A 160 1.01 -6.86 -4.04
N VAL A 161 1.23 -8.06 -3.47
CA VAL A 161 1.05 -9.32 -4.21
C VAL A 161 -0.42 -9.54 -4.58
N LEU A 162 -1.35 -9.19 -3.67
CA LEU A 162 -2.79 -9.26 -3.94
C LEU A 162 -3.24 -8.24 -5.00
N MET A 163 -2.71 -7.01 -4.99
CA MET A 163 -2.98 -6.02 -6.03
C MET A 163 -2.47 -6.49 -7.40
N GLY A 164 -1.32 -7.16 -7.43
CA GLY A 164 -0.83 -7.83 -8.64
C GLY A 164 -1.80 -8.86 -9.22
N ALA A 165 -2.53 -9.58 -8.37
CA ALA A 165 -3.57 -10.52 -8.82
C ALA A 165 -4.81 -9.82 -9.43
N THR A 166 -5.06 -8.56 -9.07
CA THR A 166 -6.15 -7.74 -9.62
C THR A 166 -5.75 -6.98 -10.90
N LEU A 167 -4.48 -7.07 -11.30
CA LEU A 167 -3.96 -6.34 -12.45
C LEU A 167 -4.76 -6.71 -13.72
N PRO A 168 -5.46 -5.77 -14.35
CA PRO A 168 -6.31 -6.07 -15.49
C PRO A 168 -5.44 -6.19 -16.75
N PHE A 169 -4.80 -7.36 -16.94
CA PHE A 169 -3.95 -7.65 -18.09
C PHE A 169 -4.66 -7.38 -19.43
N THR A 170 -5.98 -7.58 -19.49
CA THR A 170 -6.79 -7.28 -20.67
C THR A 170 -6.87 -5.79 -20.97
N ILE A 171 -6.90 -4.92 -19.96
CA ILE A 171 -6.87 -3.47 -20.12
C ILE A 171 -5.48 -3.01 -20.51
N ILE A 172 -4.42 -3.59 -19.93
CA ILE A 172 -3.03 -3.29 -20.32
C ILE A 172 -2.79 -3.65 -21.79
N MET A 173 -3.24 -4.83 -22.23
CA MET A 173 -3.14 -5.22 -23.64
C MET A 173 -3.96 -4.32 -24.57
N LYS A 174 -5.14 -3.85 -24.13
CA LYS A 174 -5.99 -2.91 -24.90
C LYS A 174 -5.44 -1.48 -24.93
N ALA A 175 -4.83 -1.01 -23.85
CA ALA A 175 -4.11 0.26 -23.79
C ALA A 175 -2.97 0.31 -24.82
N GLY A 176 -2.51 -0.88 -25.23
CA GLY A 176 -1.65 -1.08 -26.38
C GLY A 176 -0.18 -0.77 -26.07
N PRO A 177 0.70 -1.05 -27.03
CA PRO A 177 2.15 -0.89 -26.87
C PRO A 177 2.57 0.55 -26.60
N MET A 178 1.76 1.54 -27.02
CA MET A 178 2.07 2.96 -26.84
C MET A 178 2.04 3.39 -25.37
N ALA A 179 1.08 2.90 -24.57
CA ALA A 179 1.01 3.22 -23.14
C ALA A 179 2.20 2.61 -22.38
N MET A 180 2.59 1.37 -22.72
CA MET A 180 3.76 0.70 -22.13
C MET A 180 5.06 1.40 -22.49
N LEU A 181 5.20 1.84 -23.75
CA LEU A 181 6.36 2.58 -24.21
C LEU A 181 6.45 3.93 -23.50
N GLN A 182 5.35 4.67 -23.37
CA GLN A 182 5.31 5.91 -22.62
C GLN A 182 5.71 5.72 -21.16
N ALA A 183 5.11 4.75 -20.45
CA ALA A 183 5.44 4.47 -19.05
C ALA A 183 6.93 4.11 -18.89
N THR A 184 7.47 3.28 -19.79
CA THR A 184 8.89 2.91 -19.78
C THR A 184 9.81 4.11 -20.00
N ILE A 185 9.45 5.01 -20.93
CA ILE A 185 10.21 6.24 -21.19
C ILE A 185 10.20 7.14 -19.96
N VAL A 186 9.02 7.42 -19.39
CA VAL A 186 8.88 8.31 -18.23
C VAL A 186 9.63 7.74 -17.02
N ALA A 187 9.46 6.45 -16.72
CA ALA A 187 10.17 5.77 -15.64
C ALA A 187 11.69 5.83 -15.85
N SER A 188 12.18 5.52 -17.05
CA SER A 188 13.62 5.54 -17.36
C SER A 188 14.20 6.95 -17.23
N ILE A 189 13.57 7.94 -17.84
CA ILE A 189 14.02 9.34 -17.80
C ILE A 189 14.03 9.86 -16.36
N THR A 190 12.98 9.56 -15.59
CA THR A 190 12.87 10.00 -14.19
C THR A 190 13.93 9.32 -13.32
N PHE A 191 14.12 8.01 -13.49
CA PHE A 191 15.15 7.24 -12.79
C PHE A 191 16.55 7.85 -13.02
N PHE A 192 16.93 8.01 -14.29
CA PHE A 192 18.23 8.54 -14.64
C PHE A 192 18.38 10.01 -14.22
N SER A 193 17.33 10.81 -14.31
CA SER A 193 17.37 12.21 -13.87
C SER A 193 17.66 12.32 -12.37
N ILE A 194 16.95 11.54 -11.54
CA ILE A 194 17.18 11.50 -10.10
C ILE A 194 18.56 10.91 -9.79
N TYR A 195 18.94 9.81 -10.45
CA TYR A 195 20.23 9.16 -10.23
C TYR A 195 21.41 10.10 -10.56
N PHE A 196 21.37 10.77 -11.71
CA PHE A 196 22.43 11.70 -12.11
C PHE A 196 22.42 12.97 -11.28
N ALA A 197 21.25 13.50 -10.89
CA ALA A 197 21.18 14.62 -9.96
C ALA A 197 21.81 14.24 -8.61
N ALA A 198 21.41 13.10 -8.04
CA ALA A 198 21.93 12.63 -6.76
C ALA A 198 23.44 12.38 -6.80
N THR A 199 23.96 11.74 -7.85
CA THR A 199 25.39 11.40 -7.95
C THR A 199 26.27 12.56 -8.40
N LYS A 200 25.84 13.39 -9.36
CA LYS A 200 26.67 14.48 -9.91
C LYS A 200 26.47 15.83 -9.21
N LEU A 201 25.23 16.19 -8.87
CA LEU A 201 24.93 17.48 -8.25
C LEU A 201 25.15 17.42 -6.72
N PHE A 202 24.60 16.39 -6.09
CA PHE A 202 24.64 16.24 -4.63
C PHE A 202 25.77 15.34 -4.11
N LYS A 203 26.50 14.65 -5.01
CA LYS A 203 27.61 13.75 -4.67
C LYS A 203 27.24 12.68 -3.64
N LEU A 204 25.99 12.20 -3.70
CA LEU A 204 25.47 11.14 -2.85
C LEU A 204 26.04 9.77 -3.27
N ASP A 205 26.00 8.81 -2.35
CA ASP A 205 26.39 7.43 -2.63
C ASP A 205 25.57 6.87 -3.83
N PRO A 206 26.21 6.24 -4.83
CA PRO A 206 25.51 5.68 -5.99
C PRO A 206 24.42 4.67 -5.66
N ARG A 207 24.58 3.89 -4.57
CA ARG A 207 23.57 2.95 -4.10
C ARG A 207 22.38 3.69 -3.54
N PHE A 208 22.60 4.76 -2.78
CA PHE A 208 21.52 5.62 -2.30
C PHE A 208 20.81 6.33 -3.46
N ALA A 209 21.56 6.87 -4.42
CA ALA A 209 21.03 7.48 -5.62
C ALA A 209 20.18 6.49 -6.44
N ALA A 210 20.59 5.23 -6.56
CA ALA A 210 19.80 4.19 -7.21
C ALA A 210 18.50 3.88 -6.45
N THR A 211 18.54 3.83 -5.11
CA THR A 211 17.33 3.64 -4.30
C THR A 211 16.34 4.80 -4.37
N LEU A 212 16.88 6.03 -4.43
CA LEU A 212 16.09 7.25 -4.55
C LEU A 212 15.49 7.37 -5.96
N GLY A 213 16.29 7.07 -6.99
CA GLY A 213 15.84 7.05 -8.38
C GLY A 213 14.73 6.02 -8.60
N ALA A 214 14.91 4.80 -8.08
CA ALA A 214 13.88 3.76 -8.17
C ALA A 214 12.61 4.12 -7.40
N GLY A 215 12.76 4.79 -6.25
CA GLY A 215 11.63 5.28 -5.47
C GLY A 215 10.86 6.39 -6.17
N GLY A 216 11.54 7.30 -6.88
CA GLY A 216 10.88 8.42 -7.54
C GLY A 216 10.39 8.16 -8.97
N SER A 217 10.58 6.96 -9.52
CA SER A 217 10.32 6.67 -10.94
C SER A 217 9.53 5.40 -11.21
N VAL A 218 9.12 4.70 -10.15
CA VAL A 218 8.31 3.48 -10.20
C VAL A 218 7.39 3.54 -8.97
N CYS A 219 7.01 2.40 -8.40
CA CYS A 219 6.10 2.19 -7.29
C CYS A 219 6.59 2.66 -5.89
N GLY A 220 7.33 3.77 -5.82
CA GLY A 220 7.65 4.47 -4.58
C GLY A 220 8.44 3.62 -3.60
N VAL A 221 7.79 3.32 -2.48
CA VAL A 221 8.31 2.53 -1.37
C VAL A 221 8.83 1.17 -1.84
N SER A 222 8.07 0.48 -2.70
CA SER A 222 8.43 -0.88 -3.14
C SER A 222 9.61 -0.88 -4.13
N GLY A 223 9.71 0.15 -4.98
CA GLY A 223 10.86 0.39 -5.84
C GLY A 223 12.15 0.62 -5.04
N SER A 224 12.10 1.47 -4.00
CA SER A 224 13.25 1.73 -3.12
C SER A 224 13.71 0.47 -2.37
N ILE A 225 12.78 -0.36 -1.89
CA ILE A 225 13.12 -1.62 -1.20
C ILE A 225 13.77 -2.62 -2.16
N ALA A 226 13.16 -2.84 -3.34
CA ALA A 226 13.64 -3.81 -4.32
C ALA A 226 15.05 -3.45 -4.83
N VAL A 227 15.24 -2.19 -5.24
CA VAL A 227 16.54 -1.73 -5.75
C VAL A 227 17.57 -1.64 -4.63
N GLY A 228 17.17 -1.25 -3.41
CA GLY A 228 18.06 -1.23 -2.25
C GLY A 228 18.62 -2.60 -1.91
N GLY A 229 17.79 -3.64 -2.00
CA GLY A 229 18.24 -5.03 -1.88
C GLY A 229 19.19 -5.45 -3.01
N ALA A 230 18.90 -5.07 -4.25
CA ALA A 230 19.70 -5.43 -5.42
C ALA A 230 21.09 -4.76 -5.44
N CYS A 231 21.17 -3.47 -5.09
CA CYS A 231 22.43 -2.73 -5.04
C CYS A 231 23.17 -2.85 -3.70
N ARG A 232 22.61 -3.59 -2.74
CA ARG A 232 23.12 -3.72 -1.36
C ARG A 232 23.33 -2.35 -0.71
N ALA A 233 22.34 -1.47 -0.85
CA ALA A 233 22.30 -0.20 -0.13
C ALA A 233 22.20 -0.45 1.37
N GLU A 234 22.72 0.49 2.16
CA GLU A 234 22.57 0.45 3.60
C GLU A 234 21.09 0.61 3.99
N LYS A 235 20.69 -0.02 5.10
CA LYS A 235 19.29 0.04 5.55
C LYS A 235 18.82 1.47 5.82
N GLU A 236 19.73 2.34 6.25
CA GLU A 236 19.48 3.75 6.46
C GLU A 236 19.12 4.46 5.15
N HIS A 237 19.88 4.23 4.07
CA HIS A 237 19.59 4.77 2.75
C HIS A 237 18.21 4.37 2.22
N VAL A 238 17.84 3.11 2.38
CA VAL A 238 16.50 2.62 1.99
C VAL A 238 15.42 3.32 2.80
N SER A 239 15.60 3.45 4.12
CA SER A 239 14.64 4.11 5.01
C SER A 239 14.48 5.60 4.69
N ILE A 240 15.58 6.30 4.40
CA ILE A 240 15.57 7.71 4.01
C ILE A 240 14.87 7.88 2.67
N ALA A 241 15.20 7.04 1.67
CA ALA A 241 14.55 7.10 0.35
C ALA A 241 13.04 6.93 0.46
N ILE A 242 12.57 5.94 1.22
CA ILE A 242 11.14 5.71 1.48
C ILE A 242 10.49 6.94 2.09
N SER A 243 11.10 7.51 3.12
CA SER A 243 10.53 8.67 3.82
C SER A 243 10.43 9.88 2.90
N LEU A 244 11.45 10.12 2.08
CA LEU A 244 11.51 11.26 1.17
C LEU A 244 10.49 11.13 0.03
N VAL A 245 10.34 9.92 -0.53
CA VAL A 245 9.31 9.60 -1.52
C VAL A 245 7.91 9.84 -0.95
N VAL A 246 7.62 9.34 0.27
CA VAL A 246 6.31 9.51 0.91
C VAL A 246 6.00 10.99 1.16
N ILE A 247 6.97 11.76 1.66
CA ILE A 247 6.78 13.21 1.87
C ILE A 247 6.47 13.90 0.54
N TRP A 248 7.23 13.60 -0.50
CA TRP A 248 7.01 14.20 -1.81
C TRP A 248 5.70 13.75 -2.43
N ALA A 249 5.28 12.52 -2.16
CA ALA A 249 4.01 11.99 -2.64
C ALA A 249 2.82 12.74 -2.06
N VAL A 250 2.83 12.96 -0.74
CA VAL A 250 1.82 13.79 -0.06
C VAL A 250 1.75 15.18 -0.66
N ILE A 251 2.88 15.80 -1.03
CA ILE A 251 2.90 17.11 -1.69
C ILE A 251 2.30 17.03 -3.10
N MET A 252 2.69 16.02 -3.88
CA MET A 252 2.29 15.85 -5.28
C MET A 252 0.82 15.51 -5.47
N VAL A 253 0.20 14.81 -4.52
CA VAL A 253 -1.26 14.54 -4.49
C VAL A 253 -2.07 15.85 -4.56
N TRP A 254 -1.57 16.95 -4.01
CA TRP A 254 -2.22 18.26 -4.12
C TRP A 254 -1.69 19.09 -5.29
N ALA A 255 -0.37 19.07 -5.49
CA ALA A 255 0.28 19.93 -6.48
C ALA A 255 -0.11 19.56 -7.92
N LEU A 256 -0.23 18.28 -8.25
CA LEU A 256 -0.50 17.84 -9.63
C LEU A 256 -1.95 18.09 -10.05
N PRO A 257 -2.99 17.76 -9.26
CA PRO A 257 -4.35 18.17 -9.60
C PRO A 257 -4.49 19.69 -9.74
N ALA A 258 -3.87 20.46 -8.83
CA ALA A 258 -3.89 21.92 -8.91
C ALA A 258 -3.20 22.45 -10.17
N ALA A 259 -2.05 21.87 -10.56
CA ALA A 259 -1.35 22.21 -11.80
C ALA A 259 -2.18 21.86 -13.04
N CYS A 260 -2.83 20.70 -13.06
CA CYS A 260 -3.69 20.29 -14.18
C CYS A 260 -4.89 21.23 -14.34
N LEU A 261 -5.50 21.66 -13.23
CA LEU A 261 -6.59 22.64 -13.22
C LEU A 261 -6.11 24.01 -13.72
N TYR A 262 -4.96 24.48 -13.26
CA TYR A 262 -4.38 25.76 -13.70
C TYR A 262 -4.02 25.77 -15.19
N LEU A 263 -3.52 24.65 -15.70
CA LEU A 263 -3.19 24.48 -17.12
C LEU A 263 -4.41 24.22 -18.01
N GLY A 264 -5.62 24.12 -17.44
CA GLY A 264 -6.85 23.86 -18.18
C GLY A 264 -6.85 22.52 -18.91
N MET A 265 -6.13 21.52 -18.37
CA MET A 265 -5.97 20.23 -19.03
C MET A 265 -7.27 19.44 -19.06
N GLU A 266 -7.55 18.81 -20.20
CA GLU A 266 -8.66 17.88 -20.32
C GLU A 266 -8.44 16.65 -19.42
N ALA A 267 -9.53 16.05 -18.93
CA ALA A 267 -9.49 14.99 -17.92
C ALA A 267 -8.64 13.77 -18.32
N GLY A 268 -8.59 13.43 -19.62
CA GLY A 268 -7.78 12.33 -20.13
C GLY A 268 -6.27 12.55 -19.96
N PRO A 269 -5.69 13.59 -20.60
CA PRO A 269 -4.28 13.96 -20.43
C PRO A 269 -3.89 14.27 -18.99
N ALA A 270 -4.75 14.94 -18.22
CA ALA A 270 -4.52 15.21 -16.80
C ALA A 270 -4.40 13.91 -16.00
N GLY A 271 -5.31 12.95 -16.22
CA GLY A 271 -5.26 11.63 -15.60
C GLY A 271 -4.03 10.83 -16.01
N ALA A 272 -3.63 10.89 -17.28
CA ALA A 272 -2.41 10.23 -17.75
C ALA A 272 -1.14 10.85 -17.13
N TRP A 273 -1.09 12.17 -16.96
CA TRP A 273 0.06 12.83 -16.35
C TRP A 273 0.15 12.56 -14.85
N ILE A 274 -0.97 12.63 -14.12
CA ILE A 274 -1.03 12.28 -12.71
C ILE A 274 -0.67 10.80 -12.52
N GLY A 275 -1.23 9.90 -13.33
CA GLY A 275 -0.98 8.46 -13.22
C GLY A 275 0.41 8.02 -13.66
N THR A 276 1.09 8.78 -14.52
CA THR A 276 2.51 8.54 -14.86
C THR A 276 3.47 9.26 -13.92
N SER A 277 2.96 10.16 -13.08
CA SER A 277 3.71 10.71 -11.97
C SER A 277 3.66 9.71 -10.83
N GLU A 278 4.71 8.89 -10.77
CA GLU A 278 4.95 7.87 -9.75
C GLU A 278 4.96 8.43 -8.31
N PHE A 279 5.15 9.74 -8.16
CA PHE A 279 4.99 10.45 -6.89
C PHE A 279 3.53 10.69 -6.49
N ALA A 280 2.57 10.66 -7.40
CA ALA A 280 1.15 10.80 -7.06
C ALA A 280 0.45 9.46 -6.75
N ASP A 281 1.12 8.34 -6.99
CA ASP A 281 0.60 6.97 -6.79
C ASP A 281 1.20 6.27 -5.54
N ALA A 282 2.00 6.98 -4.73
CA ALA A 282 2.76 6.44 -3.60
C ALA A 282 2.12 6.65 -2.22
#